data_AF-M0P882-F1
#
_entry.id   AF-M0P882-F1
#
_cell.length_a   1.000
_cell.length_b   1.000
_cell.length_c   1.000
_cell.angle_alpha   90.00
_cell.angle_beta   90.00
_cell.angle_gamma   90.00
#
_symmetry.space_group_name_H-M   'P 1'
#
loop_
_entity.id
_entity.type
_entity.pdbx_description
1 polymer ?
#
loop_
_entity_poly.entity_id
_entity_poly.type
_entity_poly.pdbx_seq_one_letter_code
_entity_poly.pdbx_strand_id
1 'polypeptide(L)' 'MLSAGNPYVLPSVLIAAGAYLALTLLTDASILIRIGVLAFVAGVVPIVVNRLFGGAPDDATNESTDV' A
#
# COMPACT_ATOMS: atom_id res chain seq x y z
N MET A 1 7.75 25.04 -29.33
CA MET A 1 8.03 26.19 -28.44
C MET A 1 6.72 26.91 -28.15
N LEU A 2 6.43 27.24 -26.88
CA LEU A 2 5.25 28.02 -26.51
C LEU A 2 5.41 29.44 -27.07
N SER A 3 4.44 29.91 -27.87
CA SER A 3 4.49 31.24 -28.50
C SER A 3 3.84 32.28 -27.59
N ALA A 4 4.62 33.25 -27.09
CA ALA A 4 4.13 34.27 -26.16
C ALA A 4 3.00 35.15 -26.73
N GLY A 5 2.84 35.21 -28.06
CA GLY A 5 1.73 35.93 -28.72
C GLY A 5 0.45 35.12 -28.89
N ASN A 6 0.45 33.83 -28.56
CA ASN A 6 -0.75 32.98 -28.66
C ASN A 6 -1.62 33.14 -27.38
N PRO A 7 -2.87 33.63 -27.49
CA PRO A 7 -3.73 33.92 -26.34
C PRO A 7 -4.05 32.67 -25.49
N TYR A 8 -3.85 31.46 -26.02
CA TYR A 8 -4.11 30.21 -25.31
C TYR A 8 -2.93 29.70 -24.48
N VAL A 9 -1.77 30.34 -24.50
CA VAL A 9 -0.59 29.85 -23.76
C VAL A 9 -0.81 29.93 -22.25
N LEU A 10 -1.25 31.06 -21.70
CA LEU A 10 -1.46 31.18 -20.25
C LEU A 10 -2.53 30.19 -19.74
N PRO A 11 -3.73 30.09 -20.34
CA PRO A 11 -4.72 29.11 -19.89
C PRO A 11 -4.24 27.66 -19.99
N SER A 12 -3.58 27.29 -21.10
CA SER A 12 -3.11 25.91 -21.30
C SER A 12 -1.98 25.53 -20.34
N VAL A 13 -1.07 26.47 -20.04
CA VAL A 13 0.00 26.26 -19.06
C VAL A 13 -0.58 26.03 -17.66
N LEU A 14 -1.59 26.82 -17.25
CA LEU A 14 -2.24 26.62 -15.95
C LEU A 14 -2.94 25.26 -15.85
N ILE A 15 -3.62 24.82 -16.91
CA ILE A 15 -4.24 23.49 -16.97
C ILE A 15 -3.16 22.40 -16.86
N ALA A 16 -2.08 22.52 -17.63
CA ALA A 16 -0.98 21.56 -17.60
C ALA A 16 -0.29 21.50 -16.23
N ALA A 17 -0.06 22.66 -15.60
CA ALA A 17 0.50 22.74 -14.25
C ALA A 17 -0.43 22.11 -13.22
N GLY A 18 -1.74 22.38 -13.30
CA GLY A 18 -2.75 21.75 -12.44
C GLY A 18 -2.77 20.23 -12.58
N ALA A 19 -2.76 19.72 -13.82
CA ALA A 19 -2.69 18.29 -14.09
C ALA A 19 -1.41 17.67 -13.53
N TYR A 20 -0.26 18.31 -13.74
CA TYR A 20 1.03 17.85 -13.21
C TYR A 20 1.03 17.76 -11.68
N LEU A 21 0.51 18.78 -10.99
CA LEU A 21 0.39 18.78 -9.52
C LEU A 21 -0.55 17.67 -9.04
N ALA A 22 -1.71 17.48 -9.68
CA ALA A 22 -2.63 16.41 -9.32
C ALA A 22 -2.01 15.01 -9.49
N LEU A 23 -1.28 14.79 -10.59
CA LEU A 23 -0.52 13.56 -10.84
C LEU A 23 0.58 13.34 -9.80
N THR A 24 1.24 14.42 -9.38
CA THR A 24 2.28 14.37 -8.33
C THR A 24 1.66 13.90 -7.01
N LEU A 25 0.58 14.55 -6.56
CA LEU A 25 -0.12 14.17 -5.33
C LEU A 25 -0.66 12.74 -5.39
N LEU A 26 -1.23 12.33 -6.53
CA LEU A 26 -1.72 10.97 -6.70
C LEU A 26 -0.59 9.94 -6.63
N THR A 27 0.57 10.26 -7.20
CA THR A 27 1.76 9.40 -7.15
C THR A 27 2.28 9.28 -5.72
N ASP A 28 2.40 10.39 -5.00
CA ASP A 28 2.85 10.39 -3.60
C ASP A 28 1.88 9.61 -2.71
N ALA A 29 0.58 9.82 -2.86
CA ALA A 29 -0.44 9.06 -2.16
C ALA A 29 -0.38 7.57 -2.50
N SER A 30 -0.09 7.22 -3.77
CA SER A 30 0.05 5.82 -4.19
C SER A 30 1.20 5.11 -3.48
N ILE A 31 2.28 5.83 -3.14
CA ILE A 31 3.40 5.28 -2.37
C ILE A 31 2.93 4.89 -0.96
N LEU A 32 2.17 5.73 -0.29
CA LEU A 32 1.62 5.42 1.04
C LEU A 32 0.69 4.21 0.99
N ILE A 33 -0.18 4.12 -0.01
CA ILE A 33 -1.06 2.95 -0.20
C ILE A 33 -0.23 1.69 -0.43
N ARG A 34 0.79 1.74 -1.30
CA ARG A 34 1.68 0.60 -1.56
C ARG A 34 2.40 0.14 -0.29
N ILE A 35 2.93 1.07 0.49
CA ILE A 35 3.58 0.76 1.78
C ILE A 35 2.58 0.12 2.74
N GLY A 36 1.36 0.67 2.85
CA GLY A 36 0.31 0.10 3.70
C GLY A 36 -0.08 -1.31 3.30
N VAL A 37 -0.24 -1.58 2.00
CA VAL A 37 -0.52 -2.92 1.47
C VAL A 37 0.63 -3.87 1.78
N LEU A 38 1.88 -3.45 1.55
CA LEU A 38 3.04 -4.30 1.85
C LEU A 38 3.15 -4.61 3.34
N ALA A 39 2.94 -3.62 4.21
CA ALA A 39 2.92 -3.82 5.65
C ALA A 39 1.79 -4.76 6.09
N PHE A 40 0.60 -4.61 5.52
CA PHE A 40 -0.53 -5.52 5.78
C PHE A 40 -0.20 -6.94 5.33
N VAL A 41 0.31 -7.12 4.12
CA VAL A 41 0.67 -8.43 3.59
C VAL A 41 1.75 -9.06 4.46
N ALA A 42 2.84 -8.36 4.74
CA ALA A 42 3.94 -8.86 5.55
C ALA A 42 3.56 -9.16 7.01
N GLY A 43 2.64 -8.38 7.60
CA GLY A 43 2.21 -8.57 8.98
C GLY A 43 1.11 -9.61 9.17
N VAL A 44 0.11 -9.64 8.28
CA VAL A 44 -1.10 -10.45 8.46
C VAL A 44 -0.98 -11.80 7.77
N VAL A 45 -0.47 -11.84 6.54
CA VAL A 45 -0.43 -13.09 5.75
C VAL A 45 0.34 -14.20 6.47
N PRO A 46 1.54 -13.97 7.05
CA PRO A 46 2.24 -15.04 7.75
C PRO A 46 1.46 -15.60 8.95
N ILE A 47 0.75 -14.75 9.69
CA ILE A 47 -0.09 -15.19 10.83
C ILE A 47 -1.23 -16.07 10.33
N VAL A 48 -1.93 -15.63 9.27
CA VAL A 48 -3.05 -16.39 8.69
C VAL A 48 -2.56 -17.72 8.13
N VAL A 49 -1.44 -17.72 7.41
CA VAL A 49 -0.80 -18.94 6.88
C VAL A 49 -0.42 -19.87 8.03
N ASN A 50 0.26 -19.36 9.06
CA ASN A 50 0.64 -20.16 10.23
C ASN A 50 -0.59 -20.74 10.96
N ARG A 51 -1.69 -20.00 11.02
CA ARG A 51 -2.93 -20.48 11.65
C ARG A 51 -3.64 -21.55 10.81
N LEU A 52 -3.64 -21.42 9.49
CA LEU A 52 -4.31 -22.36 8.58
C LEU A 52 -3.53 -23.66 8.40
N PHE A 53 -2.20 -23.59 8.36
CA PHE A 53 -1.34 -24.75 8.07
C PHE A 53 -0.53 -25.25 9.28
N GLY A 54 -0.44 -24.47 10.36
CA GLY A 54 0.32 -24.80 11.58
C GLY A 54 -0.53 -25.34 12.73
N GLY A 55 -1.74 -25.85 12.48
CA GLY A 55 -2.64 -26.27 13.55
C GLY A 55 -2.20 -27.53 14.29
N ALA A 56 -1.65 -27.36 15.51
CA ALA A 56 -2.10 -28.04 16.74
C ALA A 56 -1.54 -27.30 17.97
N PRO A 57 -2.36 -27.05 19.01
CA PRO A 57 -1.87 -26.57 20.31
C PRO A 57 -1.04 -27.67 20.99
N ASP A 58 -0.09 -27.26 21.83
CA ASP A 58 0.66 -28.11 22.75
C ASP A 58 -0.26 -28.70 23.86
N ASP A 59 -1.43 -29.25 23.51
CA ASP A 59 -2.41 -29.83 24.44
C ASP A 59 -2.19 -31.34 24.70
N ALA A 60 -0.96 -31.82 24.53
CA ALA A 60 -0.58 -33.21 24.81
C ALA A 60 0.55 -33.32 25.85
N THR A 61 0.41 -32.70 27.01
CA THR A 61 1.09 -33.18 28.24
C THR A 61 0.21 -32.95 29.47
N ASN A 62 -1.03 -33.43 29.40
CA ASN A 62 -1.70 -33.99 30.57
C ASN A 62 -1.53 -35.51 30.48
N GLU A 63 -0.29 -36.00 30.61
CA GLU A 63 -0.07 -37.39 30.99
C GLU A 63 0.24 -37.41 32.48
N SER A 64 -0.85 -37.51 33.23
CA SER A 64 -0.90 -38.08 34.57
C SER A 64 -0.04 -39.35 34.62
N THR A 65 1.20 -39.22 35.08
CA THR A 65 1.93 -40.34 35.66
C THR A 65 1.58 -40.37 37.14
N ASP A 66 0.45 -41.01 37.41
CA ASP A 66 0.15 -41.66 38.68
C ASP A 66 0.64 -43.11 38.55
N VAL A 67 1.86 -43.39 39.05
CA VAL A 67 2.34 -44.69 39.57
C VAL A 67 3.42 -44.44 40.61
#